data_AF-A0A935PVR7-F1
#
_entry.id   AF-A0A935PVR7-F1
#
_cell.length_a   1.000
_cell.length_b   1.000
_cell.length_c   1.000
_cell.angle_alpha   90.00
_cell.angle_beta   90.00
_cell.angle_gamma   90.00
#
_symmetry.space_group_name_H-M   'P 1'
#
loop_
_entity.id
_entity.type
_entity.pdbx_description
1 polymer ?
#
loop_
_entity_poly.entity_id
_entity_poly.type
_entity_poly.pdbx_seq_one_letter_code
_entity_poly.pdbx_strand_id
1 'polypeptide(L)'
;MNALKIFVLMSVVLLSDFYFIDPSIRLQTLAMALLIAMHMRNHGMPRFTLLTGNRLSRLMGVSAWFIAYMSFIDFIRGVSLYEVGVKLLSYVLIIFLLPAFVERNKPFSMVIWYRRFLLISIAFAAMQVSGLHYALGDIVPNIGIIGSNLAREELIDTYGRVTGATYNTIAFSMQMVILILLVYGGFLAQPRKDRIHYGILGILGLLLSQTRAALIGLIPAIVISYLIFANSRLQSAMKLVPMLTLALGMAWVMQNLASDYFPYLAKEIDESDTHRFWTNWYMTLGVLNESPLFGISPEQAWDVYFRHADRNAVVQYTPEMKTPTHHNQLGYYLRYYGLIGIFFLMSVYYQVLKLINSSTSMPMRIFLGSVIILDFLYSMTHNNKLLVSPLLWIFLSLALLPIEKANRTLTSATRGV
;
A
#
# COMPACT_ATOMS: atom_id res chain seq x y z
N MET A 1 -17.04 -17.05 -9.06
CA MET A 1 -16.80 -15.72 -8.46
C MET A 1 -15.88 -15.79 -7.24
N ASN A 2 -16.20 -16.53 -6.17
CA ASN A 2 -15.33 -16.62 -4.99
C ASN A 2 -13.94 -17.20 -5.29
N ALA A 3 -13.85 -18.27 -6.09
CA ALA A 3 -12.56 -18.83 -6.52
C ALA A 3 -11.67 -17.78 -7.20
N LEU A 4 -12.26 -16.91 -8.01
CA LEU A 4 -11.54 -15.84 -8.71
C LEU A 4 -11.13 -14.69 -7.78
N LYS A 5 -11.97 -14.33 -6.78
CA LYS A 5 -11.58 -13.42 -5.70
C LYS A 5 -10.40 -13.97 -4.88
N ILE A 6 -10.42 -15.27 -4.59
CA ILE A 6 -9.31 -15.98 -3.92
C ILE A 6 -8.06 -15.89 -4.79
N PHE A 7 -8.18 -16.15 -6.09
CA PHE A 7 -7.07 -16.09 -7.02
C PHE A 7 -6.48 -14.68 -7.15
N VAL A 8 -7.31 -13.64 -7.23
CA VAL A 8 -6.84 -12.24 -7.19
C VAL A 8 -6.08 -11.96 -5.89
N LEU A 9 -6.63 -12.34 -4.74
CA LEU A 9 -5.98 -12.13 -3.45
C LEU A 9 -4.65 -12.90 -3.36
N MET A 10 -4.62 -14.14 -3.82
CA MET A 10 -3.40 -14.95 -3.93
C MET A 10 -2.38 -14.29 -4.83
N SER A 11 -2.80 -13.77 -5.98
CA SER A 11 -1.91 -13.14 -6.95
C SER A 11 -1.26 -11.87 -6.40
N VAL A 12 -1.99 -11.11 -5.58
CA VAL A 12 -1.49 -9.88 -4.96
C VAL A 12 -0.57 -10.18 -3.77
N VAL A 13 -0.84 -11.25 -3.01
CA VAL A 13 -0.07 -11.59 -1.79
C VAL A 13 1.16 -12.43 -2.09
N LEU A 14 1.05 -13.42 -2.98
CA LEU A 14 2.08 -14.44 -3.23
C LEU A 14 2.72 -14.35 -4.61
N LEU A 15 1.98 -13.87 -5.62
CA LEU A 15 2.42 -13.95 -7.02
C LEU A 15 2.70 -12.57 -7.63
N SER A 16 3.06 -11.56 -6.81
CA SER A 16 3.30 -10.19 -7.29
C SER A 16 4.46 -10.09 -8.28
N ASP A 17 5.37 -11.05 -8.22
CA ASP A 17 6.58 -11.12 -9.04
C ASP A 17 6.39 -11.95 -10.30
N PHE A 18 5.24 -12.61 -10.44
CA PHE A 18 4.92 -13.45 -11.60
C PHE A 18 4.29 -12.61 -12.70
N TYR A 19 4.71 -12.89 -13.94
CA TYR A 19 4.22 -12.27 -15.15
C TYR A 19 3.79 -13.29 -16.18
N PHE A 20 3.03 -12.83 -17.16
CA PHE A 20 2.47 -13.63 -18.25
C PHE A 20 3.04 -13.12 -19.57
N ILE A 21 3.89 -13.92 -20.21
CA ILE A 21 4.62 -13.66 -21.46
C ILE A 21 5.65 -12.52 -21.33
N ASP A 22 5.24 -11.37 -20.79
CA ASP A 22 6.05 -10.17 -20.66
C ASP A 22 6.00 -9.62 -19.22
N PRO A 23 7.12 -9.14 -18.64
CA PRO A 23 7.16 -8.55 -17.29
C PRO A 23 6.18 -7.40 -17.04
N SER A 24 5.74 -6.71 -18.10
CA SER A 24 4.73 -5.66 -18.05
C SER A 24 3.32 -6.20 -17.82
N ILE A 25 3.06 -7.46 -18.18
CA ILE A 25 1.76 -8.14 -18.03
C ILE A 25 1.83 -9.04 -16.80
N ARG A 26 1.66 -8.44 -15.62
CA ARG A 26 1.69 -9.22 -14.36
C ARG A 26 0.49 -10.14 -14.23
N LEU A 27 0.69 -11.30 -13.60
CA LEU A 27 -0.38 -12.28 -13.35
C LEU A 27 -1.52 -11.67 -12.52
N GLN A 28 -1.19 -10.78 -11.59
CA GLN A 28 -2.17 -10.01 -10.83
C GLN A 28 -3.09 -9.18 -11.75
N THR A 29 -2.56 -8.53 -12.78
CA THR A 29 -3.34 -7.65 -13.67
C THR A 29 -4.32 -8.48 -14.49
N LEU A 30 -3.90 -9.64 -14.97
CA LEU A 30 -4.75 -10.58 -15.67
C LEU A 30 -5.87 -11.13 -14.76
N ALA A 31 -5.52 -11.50 -13.52
CA ALA A 31 -6.49 -11.97 -12.53
C ALA A 31 -7.55 -10.90 -12.22
N MET A 32 -7.12 -9.65 -12.04
CA MET A 32 -8.02 -8.51 -11.82
C MET A 32 -8.93 -8.26 -13.02
N ALA A 33 -8.39 -8.27 -14.24
CA ALA A 33 -9.15 -8.12 -15.48
C ALA A 33 -10.22 -9.20 -15.62
N LEU A 34 -9.86 -10.48 -15.39
CA LEU A 34 -10.82 -11.58 -15.44
C LEU A 34 -11.91 -11.43 -14.37
N LEU A 35 -11.55 -11.03 -13.14
CA LEU A 35 -12.52 -10.79 -12.07
C LEU A 35 -13.52 -9.71 -12.45
N ILE A 36 -13.03 -8.60 -12.98
CA ILE A 36 -13.86 -7.46 -13.36
C ILE A 36 -14.75 -7.80 -14.55
N ALA A 37 -14.22 -8.46 -15.58
CA ALA A 37 -15.00 -8.92 -16.71
C ALA A 37 -16.13 -9.87 -16.29
N MET A 38 -15.83 -10.86 -15.42
CA MET A 38 -16.86 -11.75 -14.88
C MET A 38 -17.86 -11.01 -13.99
N HIS A 39 -17.40 -10.04 -13.20
CA HIS A 39 -18.28 -9.23 -12.36
C HIS A 39 -19.27 -8.44 -13.21
N MET A 40 -18.77 -7.78 -14.26
CA MET A 40 -19.57 -7.02 -15.23
C MET A 40 -20.54 -7.91 -16.01
N ARG A 41 -20.12 -9.11 -16.40
CA ARG A 41 -21.01 -10.09 -17.04
C ARG A 41 -22.19 -10.46 -16.15
N ASN A 42 -21.92 -10.71 -14.86
CA ASN A 42 -22.93 -11.24 -13.94
C ASN A 42 -23.87 -10.18 -13.35
N HIS A 43 -23.41 -8.94 -13.22
CA HIS A 43 -24.16 -7.87 -12.55
C HIS A 43 -24.45 -6.68 -13.49
N GLY A 44 -24.08 -6.78 -14.77
CA GLY A 44 -23.99 -5.65 -15.68
C GLY A 44 -22.78 -4.76 -15.40
N MET A 45 -22.51 -3.80 -16.29
CA MET A 45 -21.68 -2.66 -15.91
C MET A 45 -22.27 -2.08 -14.62
N PRO A 46 -21.45 -1.74 -13.60
CA PRO A 46 -21.92 -0.90 -12.52
C PRO A 46 -22.58 0.29 -13.20
N ARG A 47 -23.91 0.40 -13.07
CA ARG A 47 -24.59 1.56 -13.65
C ARG A 47 -23.98 2.74 -12.91
N PHE A 48 -23.11 3.47 -13.60
CA PHE A 48 -22.74 4.84 -13.29
C PHE A 48 -23.97 5.71 -13.57
N THR A 49 -25.14 5.32 -13.04
CA THR A 49 -26.30 6.20 -12.95
C THR A 49 -25.78 7.47 -12.30
N LEU A 50 -25.64 8.47 -13.16
CA LEU A 50 -24.91 9.72 -13.02
C LEU A 50 -24.79 10.18 -11.58
N LEU A 51 -23.56 10.28 -11.05
CA LEU A 51 -23.05 11.23 -10.04
C LEU A 51 -23.88 11.59 -8.78
N THR A 52 -25.04 11.01 -8.53
CA THR A 52 -26.01 11.53 -7.55
C THR A 52 -26.46 10.43 -6.60
N GLY A 53 -25.81 10.35 -5.43
CA GLY A 53 -26.42 9.80 -4.20
C GLY A 53 -25.51 8.92 -3.36
N ASN A 54 -25.00 7.82 -3.89
CA ASN A 54 -24.29 6.80 -3.09
C ASN A 54 -22.79 7.13 -2.93
N ARG A 55 -22.26 7.01 -1.71
CA ARG A 55 -20.84 7.27 -1.36
C ARG A 55 -19.86 6.47 -2.23
N LEU A 56 -20.18 5.22 -2.56
CA LEU A 56 -19.38 4.39 -3.46
C LEU A 56 -19.27 5.01 -4.86
N SER A 57 -20.38 5.46 -5.43
CA SER A 57 -20.40 6.07 -6.77
C SER A 57 -19.60 7.37 -6.80
N ARG A 58 -19.66 8.18 -5.74
CA ARG A 58 -18.84 9.39 -5.60
C ARG A 58 -17.34 9.08 -5.55
N LEU A 59 -16.93 8.08 -4.77
CA LEU A 59 -15.53 7.64 -4.73
C LEU A 59 -15.07 7.18 -6.12
N MET A 60 -15.81 6.28 -6.76
CA MET A 60 -15.48 5.78 -8.11
C MET A 60 -15.41 6.92 -9.13
N GLY A 61 -16.34 7.88 -9.09
CA GLY A 61 -16.38 9.02 -9.99
C GLY A 61 -15.16 9.94 -9.81
N VAL A 62 -14.83 10.31 -8.57
CA VAL A 62 -13.66 11.16 -8.29
C VAL A 62 -12.36 10.45 -8.67
N SER A 63 -12.24 9.15 -8.40
CA SER A 63 -11.07 8.37 -8.81
C SER A 63 -10.97 8.23 -10.33
N ALA A 64 -12.08 8.03 -11.04
CA ALA A 64 -12.10 7.98 -12.50
C ALA A 64 -11.68 9.33 -13.11
N TRP A 65 -12.17 10.46 -12.57
CA TRP A 65 -11.73 11.79 -12.99
C TRP A 65 -10.25 12.01 -12.75
N PHE A 66 -9.71 11.56 -11.61
CA PHE A 66 -8.29 11.67 -11.34
C PHE A 66 -7.45 10.84 -12.33
N ILE A 67 -7.86 9.61 -12.61
CA ILE A 67 -7.20 8.74 -13.59
C ILE A 67 -7.24 9.37 -14.98
N ALA A 68 -8.40 9.86 -15.42
CA ALA A 68 -8.55 10.53 -16.70
C ALA A 68 -7.66 11.78 -16.81
N TYR A 69 -7.57 12.58 -15.74
CA TYR A 69 -6.67 13.71 -15.67
C TYR A 69 -5.21 13.30 -15.82
N MET A 70 -4.74 12.29 -15.07
CA MET A 70 -3.37 11.80 -15.20
C MET A 70 -3.06 11.31 -16.62
N SER A 71 -3.97 10.51 -17.20
CA SER A 71 -3.79 9.99 -18.56
C SER A 71 -3.77 11.09 -19.62
N PHE A 72 -4.60 12.13 -19.45
CA PHE A 72 -4.63 13.29 -20.35
C PHE A 72 -3.32 14.09 -20.28
N ILE A 73 -2.81 14.33 -19.07
CA ILE A 73 -1.55 15.04 -18.87
C ILE A 73 -0.36 14.24 -19.43
N ASP A 74 -0.30 12.94 -19.17
CA ASP A 74 0.75 12.07 -19.73
C ASP A 74 0.69 12.09 -21.27
N PHE A 75 -0.50 12.00 -21.86
CA PHE A 75 -0.69 12.04 -23.31
C PHE A 75 -0.24 13.37 -23.94
N ILE A 76 -0.62 14.51 -23.37
CA ILE A 76 -0.20 15.84 -23.86
C ILE A 76 1.32 16.02 -23.81
N ARG A 77 1.99 15.35 -22.86
CA ARG A 77 3.44 15.40 -22.70
C ARG A 77 4.19 14.41 -23.58
N GLY A 78 3.50 13.75 -24.51
CA GLY A 78 4.14 12.87 -25.48
C GLY A 78 4.52 11.49 -24.92
N VAL A 79 3.99 11.09 -23.75
CA VAL A 79 4.07 9.69 -23.32
C VAL A 79 3.35 8.83 -24.35
N SER A 80 3.94 7.69 -24.72
CA SER A 80 3.40 6.84 -25.78
C SER A 80 1.96 6.40 -25.46
N LEU A 81 1.11 6.33 -26.49
CA LEU A 81 -0.29 5.90 -26.34
C LEU A 81 -0.40 4.53 -25.66
N TYR A 82 0.57 3.65 -25.95
CA TYR A 82 0.69 2.34 -25.32
C TYR A 82 0.90 2.46 -23.80
N GLU A 83 1.89 3.23 -23.35
CA GLU A 83 2.17 3.42 -21.91
C GLU A 83 1.01 4.08 -21.16
N VAL A 84 0.40 5.10 -21.77
CA VAL A 84 -0.80 5.76 -21.20
C VAL A 84 -1.95 4.75 -21.08
N GLY A 85 -2.17 3.94 -22.12
CA GLY A 85 -3.20 2.90 -22.13
C GLY A 85 -3.00 1.83 -21.05
N VAL A 86 -1.76 1.36 -20.87
CA VAL A 86 -1.41 0.35 -19.84
C VAL A 86 -1.60 0.91 -18.44
N LYS A 87 -1.15 2.15 -18.16
CA LYS A 87 -1.37 2.81 -16.86
C LYS A 87 -2.86 3.02 -16.58
N LEU A 88 -3.59 3.56 -17.56
CA LEU A 88 -5.04 3.78 -17.49
C LEU A 88 -5.78 2.48 -17.15
N LEU A 89 -5.51 1.41 -17.90
CA LEU A 89 -6.10 0.10 -17.66
C LEU A 89 -5.78 -0.39 -16.25
N SER A 90 -4.53 -0.29 -15.81
CA SER A 90 -4.11 -0.73 -14.48
C SER A 90 -4.84 0.01 -13.36
N TYR A 91 -4.93 1.35 -13.43
CA TYR A 91 -5.63 2.13 -12.43
C TYR A 91 -7.14 1.86 -12.42
N VAL A 92 -7.75 1.73 -13.59
CA VAL A 92 -9.16 1.35 -13.73
C VAL A 92 -9.39 -0.02 -13.08
N LEU A 93 -8.59 -1.03 -13.42
CA LEU A 93 -8.73 -2.36 -12.82
C LEU A 93 -8.64 -2.30 -11.28
N ILE A 94 -7.70 -1.54 -10.72
CA ILE A 94 -7.55 -1.41 -9.27
C ILE A 94 -8.78 -0.79 -8.61
N ILE A 95 -9.30 0.34 -9.12
CA ILE A 95 -10.47 0.97 -8.49
C ILE A 95 -11.73 0.11 -8.60
N PHE A 96 -11.87 -0.66 -9.68
CA PHE A 96 -12.99 -1.59 -9.90
C PHE A 96 -12.92 -2.85 -9.02
N LEU A 97 -11.80 -3.12 -8.34
CA LEU A 97 -11.77 -4.15 -7.30
C LEU A 97 -12.73 -3.86 -6.15
N LEU A 98 -12.90 -2.59 -5.79
CA LEU A 98 -13.80 -2.20 -4.70
C LEU A 98 -15.22 -2.74 -4.92
N PRO A 99 -15.95 -2.38 -6.00
CA PRO A 99 -17.27 -2.95 -6.28
C PRO A 99 -17.24 -4.47 -6.51
N ALA A 100 -16.20 -5.01 -7.15
CA ALA A 100 -16.09 -6.44 -7.40
C ALA A 100 -16.01 -7.26 -6.09
N PHE A 101 -15.35 -6.71 -5.07
CA PHE A 101 -15.21 -7.35 -3.77
C PHE A 101 -16.41 -7.14 -2.84
N VAL A 102 -17.29 -6.15 -3.05
CA VAL A 102 -18.50 -5.95 -2.21
C VAL A 102 -19.36 -7.21 -2.14
N GLU A 103 -19.68 -7.64 -0.92
CA GLU A 103 -20.40 -8.89 -0.64
C GLU A 103 -21.86 -8.65 -0.30
N ARG A 104 -22.70 -8.45 -1.32
CA ARG A 104 -24.14 -8.24 -1.07
C ARG A 104 -24.84 -9.53 -0.61
N ASN A 105 -24.56 -10.67 -1.25
CA ASN A 105 -25.44 -11.85 -1.13
C ASN A 105 -24.80 -13.09 -0.48
N LYS A 106 -23.52 -13.39 -0.73
CA LYS A 106 -22.82 -14.53 -0.10
C LYS A 106 -21.50 -14.05 0.51
N PRO A 107 -21.26 -14.25 1.81
CA PRO A 107 -20.03 -13.78 2.44
C PRO A 107 -18.84 -14.55 1.88
N PHE A 108 -17.92 -13.85 1.24
CA PHE A 108 -16.62 -14.39 0.88
C PHE A 108 -15.70 -14.14 2.07
N SER A 109 -15.05 -15.18 2.57
CA SER A 109 -14.21 -15.03 3.76
C SER A 109 -12.82 -14.49 3.40
N MET A 110 -12.77 -13.30 2.78
CA MET A 110 -11.57 -12.64 2.27
C MET A 110 -10.46 -12.59 3.31
N VAL A 111 -10.84 -12.24 4.54
CA VAL A 111 -9.93 -12.14 5.69
C VAL A 111 -9.29 -13.48 6.05
N ILE A 112 -10.02 -14.60 5.97
CA ILE A 112 -9.47 -15.94 6.22
C ILE A 112 -8.45 -16.31 5.13
N TRP A 113 -8.78 -16.05 3.87
CA TRP A 113 -7.88 -16.35 2.75
C TRP A 113 -6.64 -15.46 2.76
N TYR A 114 -6.79 -14.17 3.06
CA TYR A 114 -5.68 -13.24 3.23
C TYR A 114 -4.69 -13.76 4.28
N ARG A 115 -5.20 -14.16 5.45
CA ARG A 115 -4.37 -14.74 6.51
C ARG A 115 -3.69 -16.03 6.07
N ARG A 116 -4.39 -16.94 5.39
CA ARG A 116 -3.82 -18.20 4.89
C ARG A 116 -2.65 -17.95 3.93
N PHE A 117 -2.82 -17.01 2.99
CA PHE A 117 -1.73 -16.64 2.08
C PHE A 117 -0.59 -15.97 2.83
N LEU A 118 -0.87 -15.12 3.82
CA LEU A 118 0.18 -14.54 4.63
C LEU A 118 0.98 -15.55 5.45
N LEU A 119 0.35 -16.63 5.93
CA LEU A 119 1.09 -17.69 6.62
C LEU A 119 2.12 -18.35 5.69
N ILE A 120 1.81 -18.47 4.39
CA ILE A 120 2.77 -18.93 3.39
C ILE A 120 3.91 -17.90 3.29
N SER A 121 3.61 -16.61 3.12
CA SER A 121 4.66 -15.57 3.09
C SER A 121 5.52 -15.54 4.36
N ILE A 122 4.92 -15.77 5.54
CA ILE A 122 5.65 -15.85 6.82
C ILE A 122 6.52 -17.11 6.89
N ALA A 123 6.10 -18.23 6.31
CA ALA A 123 6.91 -19.44 6.23
C ALA A 123 8.17 -19.21 5.36
N PHE A 124 8.02 -18.56 4.20
CA PHE A 124 9.17 -18.13 3.39
C PHE A 124 10.08 -17.16 4.16
N ALA A 125 9.48 -16.22 4.90
CA ALA A 125 10.24 -15.31 5.75
C ALA A 125 11.06 -16.05 6.82
N ALA A 126 10.49 -17.09 7.44
CA ALA A 126 11.19 -17.93 8.41
C ALA A 126 12.33 -18.73 7.75
N MET A 127 12.13 -19.25 6.53
CA MET A 127 13.20 -19.90 5.76
C MET A 127 14.37 -18.94 5.51
N GLN A 128 14.08 -17.72 5.10
CA GLN A 128 15.09 -16.68 4.85
C GLN A 128 15.91 -16.35 6.10
N VAL A 129 15.27 -16.30 7.28
CA VAL A 129 15.98 -16.13 8.57
C VAL A 129 16.87 -17.34 8.90
N SER A 130 16.46 -18.54 8.52
CA SER A 130 17.25 -19.78 8.70
C SER A 130 18.38 -19.96 7.67
N GLY A 131 18.67 -18.95 6.85
CA GLY A 131 19.72 -19.00 5.82
C GLY A 131 19.28 -19.61 4.49
N LEU A 132 17.98 -19.91 4.32
CA LEU A 132 17.42 -20.38 3.05
C LEU A 132 16.78 -19.20 2.31
N HIS A 133 17.57 -18.49 1.50
CA HIS A 133 17.19 -17.24 0.83
C HIS A 133 16.30 -17.43 -0.41
N TYR A 134 15.29 -18.29 -0.31
CA TYR A 134 14.31 -18.53 -1.37
C TYR A 134 13.09 -17.63 -1.24
N ALA A 135 12.56 -17.18 -2.37
CA ALA A 135 11.20 -16.68 -2.58
C ALA A 135 10.40 -17.71 -3.39
N LEU A 136 9.09 -17.48 -3.57
CA LEU A 136 8.24 -18.43 -4.30
C LEU A 136 8.66 -18.54 -5.78
N GLY A 137 9.18 -17.45 -6.34
CA GLY A 137 9.71 -17.40 -7.71
C GLY A 137 10.93 -18.29 -7.96
N ASP A 138 11.70 -18.64 -6.91
CA ASP A 138 12.84 -19.54 -7.02
C ASP A 138 12.43 -21.01 -7.08
N ILE A 139 11.32 -21.35 -6.42
CA ILE A 139 10.83 -22.73 -6.27
C ILE A 139 9.92 -23.11 -7.44
N VAL A 140 9.12 -22.17 -7.95
CA VAL A 140 8.22 -22.40 -9.07
C VAL A 140 8.99 -22.14 -10.37
N PRO A 141 9.31 -23.18 -11.17
CA PRO A 141 10.05 -22.98 -12.41
C PRO A 141 9.24 -22.10 -13.37
N ASN A 142 9.94 -21.36 -14.23
CA ASN A 142 9.30 -20.66 -15.33
C ASN A 142 8.65 -21.71 -16.27
N ILE A 143 7.33 -21.70 -16.38
CA ILE A 143 6.57 -22.65 -17.21
C ILE A 143 6.04 -21.91 -18.43
N GLY A 144 6.72 -22.06 -19.57
CA GLY A 144 6.28 -21.56 -20.87
C GLY A 144 5.99 -20.06 -20.87
N ILE A 145 4.70 -19.71 -20.75
CA ILE A 145 4.19 -18.33 -20.77
C ILE A 145 4.13 -17.68 -19.39
N ILE A 146 4.43 -18.38 -18.30
CA ILE A 146 4.47 -17.81 -16.95
C ILE A 146 5.93 -17.75 -16.49
N GLY A 147 6.40 -16.54 -16.20
CA GLY A 147 7.72 -16.30 -15.66
C GLY A 147 7.68 -15.57 -14.31
N SER A 148 8.77 -15.62 -13.55
CA SER A 148 8.99 -14.84 -12.35
C SER A 148 10.09 -13.79 -12.58
N ASN A 149 9.90 -12.60 -12.04
CA ASN A 149 10.98 -11.62 -11.93
C ASN A 149 11.92 -12.07 -10.82
N LEU A 150 13.01 -12.73 -11.18
CA LEU A 150 14.11 -13.01 -10.25
C LEU A 150 14.80 -11.67 -9.95
N ALA A 151 14.46 -11.05 -8.83
CA ALA A 151 15.28 -9.95 -8.33
C ALA A 151 16.57 -10.57 -7.79
N ARG A 152 17.71 -10.26 -8.43
CA ARG A 152 19.04 -10.68 -8.00
C ARG A 152 19.23 -10.45 -6.49
N GLU A 153 19.81 -11.45 -5.84
CA GLU A 153 20.32 -11.68 -4.48
C GLU A 153 20.68 -10.47 -3.57
N GLU A 154 20.79 -9.24 -4.07
CA GLU A 154 21.38 -8.11 -3.33
C GLU A 154 20.64 -7.72 -2.04
N LEU A 155 19.31 -7.79 -1.97
CA LEU A 155 18.55 -7.28 -0.81
C LEU A 155 18.61 -8.20 0.41
N ILE A 156 18.64 -9.51 0.20
CA ILE A 156 18.67 -10.51 1.28
C ILE A 156 20.10 -10.71 1.74
N ASP A 157 21.04 -10.88 0.80
CA ASP A 157 22.44 -11.20 1.11
C ASP A 157 23.22 -10.00 1.64
N THR A 158 22.89 -8.77 1.22
CA THR A 158 23.64 -7.57 1.64
C THR A 158 23.09 -6.92 2.91
N TYR A 159 21.78 -7.05 3.18
CA TYR A 159 21.11 -6.28 4.25
C TYR A 159 20.30 -7.13 5.24
N GLY A 160 20.23 -8.46 5.06
CA GLY A 160 19.50 -9.36 5.94
C GLY A 160 18.00 -9.06 6.03
N ARG A 161 17.41 -8.48 4.97
CA ARG A 161 16.00 -8.09 4.94
C ARG A 161 15.14 -9.21 4.43
N VAL A 162 14.11 -9.54 5.20
CA VAL A 162 13.18 -10.62 4.87
C VAL A 162 12.04 -10.11 3.99
N THR A 163 11.76 -10.81 2.89
CA THR A 163 10.79 -10.40 1.86
C THR A 163 9.57 -11.32 1.80
N GLY A 164 9.61 -12.48 2.47
CA GLY A 164 8.55 -13.48 2.42
C GLY A 164 8.48 -14.20 1.07
N ALA A 165 7.27 -14.50 0.59
CA ALA A 165 7.09 -15.26 -0.66
C ALA A 165 7.43 -14.47 -1.94
N THR A 166 7.67 -13.17 -1.83
CA THR A 166 7.96 -12.26 -2.95
C THR A 166 9.33 -11.62 -2.73
N TYR A 167 9.94 -10.98 -3.72
CA TYR A 167 11.19 -10.22 -3.55
C TYR A 167 10.97 -8.78 -3.06
N ASN A 168 9.74 -8.40 -2.76
CA ASN A 168 9.42 -7.03 -2.39
C ASN A 168 9.23 -6.86 -0.88
N THR A 169 10.29 -6.47 -0.17
CA THR A 169 10.24 -6.21 1.28
C THR A 169 9.19 -5.16 1.65
N ILE A 170 9.03 -4.11 0.82
CA ILE A 170 8.10 -3.01 1.06
C ILE A 170 6.65 -3.55 1.05
N ALA A 171 6.31 -4.36 0.05
CA ALA A 171 5.01 -4.99 -0.04
C ALA A 171 4.77 -5.95 1.13
N PHE A 172 5.76 -6.78 1.50
CA PHE A 172 5.67 -7.69 2.64
C PHE A 172 5.41 -6.96 3.96
N SER A 173 6.14 -5.87 4.24
CA SER A 173 5.91 -5.05 5.44
C SER A 173 4.48 -4.50 5.49
N MET A 174 3.96 -3.98 4.37
CA MET A 174 2.60 -3.47 4.32
C MET A 174 1.57 -4.59 4.58
N GLN A 175 1.81 -5.79 4.05
CA GLN A 175 0.94 -6.94 4.30
C GLN A 175 0.95 -7.36 5.78
N MET A 176 2.13 -7.36 6.43
CA MET A 176 2.27 -7.63 7.87
C MET A 176 1.54 -6.58 8.71
N VAL A 177 1.63 -5.30 8.34
CA VAL A 177 0.88 -4.27 9.07
C VAL A 177 -0.62 -4.44 8.93
N ILE A 178 -1.13 -4.74 7.72
CA ILE A 178 -2.56 -5.01 7.53
C ILE A 178 -2.98 -6.20 8.42
N LEU A 179 -2.16 -7.25 8.56
CA LEU A 179 -2.45 -8.36 9.47
C LEU A 179 -2.53 -7.90 10.93
N ILE A 180 -1.57 -7.11 11.41
CA ILE A 180 -1.56 -6.57 12.78
C ILE A 180 -2.84 -5.75 13.02
N LEU A 181 -3.18 -4.84 12.11
CA LEU A 181 -4.36 -3.98 12.20
C LEU A 181 -5.66 -4.79 12.14
N LEU A 182 -5.69 -5.85 11.35
CA LEU A 182 -6.82 -6.77 11.22
C LEU A 182 -7.04 -7.55 12.53
N VAL A 183 -5.98 -8.09 13.13
CA VAL A 183 -6.03 -8.75 14.45
C VAL A 183 -6.49 -7.76 15.52
N TYR A 184 -5.97 -6.53 15.49
CA TYR A 184 -6.35 -5.46 16.40
C TYR A 184 -7.84 -5.08 16.26
N GLY A 185 -8.33 -4.87 15.04
CA GLY A 185 -9.76 -4.64 14.78
C GLY A 185 -10.64 -5.82 15.24
N GLY A 186 -10.15 -7.06 15.06
CA GLY A 186 -10.79 -8.26 15.60
C GLY A 186 -10.88 -8.26 17.13
N PHE A 187 -9.80 -7.85 17.81
CA PHE A 187 -9.77 -7.72 19.28
C PHE A 187 -10.75 -6.64 19.78
N LEU A 188 -10.85 -5.49 19.10
CA LEU A 188 -11.84 -4.46 19.42
C LEU A 188 -13.28 -4.93 19.22
N ALA A 189 -13.52 -5.76 18.19
CA ALA A 189 -14.84 -6.32 17.93
C ALA A 189 -15.23 -7.40 18.95
N GLN A 190 -14.27 -8.24 19.38
CA GLN A 190 -14.49 -9.26 20.40
C GLN A 190 -13.17 -9.58 21.12
N PRO A 191 -12.99 -9.12 22.38
CA PRO A 191 -11.77 -9.39 23.14
C PRO A 191 -11.61 -10.88 23.39
N ARG A 192 -10.59 -11.50 22.77
CA ARG A 192 -10.27 -12.93 22.91
C ARG A 192 -8.76 -13.11 22.96
N LYS A 193 -8.25 -13.45 24.15
CA LYS A 193 -6.80 -13.48 24.46
C LYS A 193 -6.06 -14.63 23.77
N ASP A 194 -6.75 -15.73 23.44
CA ASP A 194 -6.24 -16.91 22.73
C ASP A 194 -5.66 -16.58 21.33
N ARG A 195 -5.89 -15.37 20.82
CA ARG A 195 -5.72 -15.02 19.41
C ARG A 195 -4.65 -13.97 19.16
N ILE A 196 -3.92 -13.60 20.21
CA ILE A 196 -2.84 -12.62 20.15
C ILE A 196 -1.65 -13.11 19.33
N HIS A 197 -1.50 -14.43 19.16
CA HIS A 197 -0.39 -15.06 18.44
C HIS A 197 -0.29 -14.61 16.98
N TYR A 198 -1.40 -14.38 16.27
CA TYR A 198 -1.36 -13.84 14.90
C TYR A 198 -0.83 -12.40 14.85
N GLY A 199 -1.13 -11.59 15.87
CA GLY A 199 -0.57 -10.25 16.00
C GLY A 199 0.93 -10.29 16.27
N ILE A 200 1.37 -11.21 17.14
CA ILE A 200 2.79 -11.45 17.44
C ILE A 200 3.54 -11.88 16.17
N LEU A 201 3.01 -12.83 15.39
CA LEU A 201 3.59 -13.25 14.11
C LEU A 201 3.72 -12.07 13.13
N GLY A 202 2.69 -11.23 13.04
CA GLY A 202 2.74 -10.02 12.22
C GLY A 202 3.82 -9.03 12.68
N ILE A 203 3.99 -8.82 13.99
CA ILE A 203 5.03 -7.95 14.55
C ILE A 203 6.43 -8.52 14.26
N LEU A 204 6.63 -9.83 14.45
CA LEU A 204 7.90 -10.49 14.15
C LEU A 204 8.24 -10.35 12.66
N GLY A 205 7.30 -10.67 11.76
CA GLY A 205 7.51 -10.49 10.32
C GLY A 205 7.80 -9.04 9.93
N LEU A 206 7.14 -8.08 10.59
CA LEU A 206 7.39 -6.66 10.37
C LEU A 206 8.79 -6.23 10.82
N LEU A 207 9.26 -6.69 11.99
CA LEU A 207 10.62 -6.42 12.48
C LEU A 207 11.67 -7.02 11.53
N LEU A 208 11.48 -8.27 11.10
CA LEU A 208 12.38 -8.96 10.18
C LEU A 208 12.46 -8.32 8.78
N SER A 209 11.40 -7.63 8.36
CA SER A 209 11.42 -6.85 7.11
C SER A 209 12.30 -5.59 7.20
N GLN A 210 12.66 -5.17 8.41
CA GLN A 210 13.46 -3.97 8.73
C GLN A 210 12.92 -2.67 8.10
N THR A 211 11.64 -2.59 7.78
CA THR A 211 11.06 -1.40 7.13
C THR A 211 10.61 -0.37 8.17
N ARG A 212 11.52 0.57 8.48
CA ARG A 212 11.33 1.65 9.46
C ARG A 212 10.02 2.42 9.29
N ALA A 213 9.64 2.77 8.08
CA ALA A 213 8.42 3.54 7.80
C ALA A 213 7.14 2.82 8.29
N ALA A 214 7.07 1.51 8.12
CA ALA A 214 5.92 0.72 8.55
C ALA A 214 5.89 0.57 10.09
N LEU A 215 7.05 0.37 10.72
CA LEU A 215 7.18 0.30 12.18
C LEU A 215 6.79 1.62 12.87
N ILE A 216 7.35 2.73 12.40
CA ILE A 216 7.12 4.06 12.97
C ILE A 216 5.70 4.55 12.64
N GLY A 217 5.20 4.27 11.43
CA GLY A 217 3.89 4.75 10.95
C GLY A 217 2.68 4.01 11.55
N LEU A 218 2.83 2.76 12.00
CA LEU A 218 1.75 1.94 12.56
C LEU A 218 1.00 2.64 13.69
N ILE A 219 1.74 3.22 14.61
CA ILE A 219 1.22 3.80 15.85
C ILE A 219 0.46 5.10 15.59
N PRO A 220 1.04 6.11 14.93
CA PRO A 220 0.30 7.31 14.50
C PRO A 220 -0.96 6.96 13.72
N ALA A 221 -0.90 5.96 12.83
CA ALA A 221 -2.06 5.56 12.03
C ALA A 221 -3.24 5.08 12.90
N ILE A 222 -2.98 4.25 13.92
CA ILE A 222 -4.01 3.82 14.88
C ILE A 222 -4.55 5.02 15.65
N VAL A 223 -3.66 5.85 16.21
CA VAL A 223 -4.06 7.01 17.03
C VAL A 223 -4.93 7.99 16.24
N ILE A 224 -4.47 8.40 15.05
CA ILE A 224 -5.22 9.31 14.18
C ILE A 224 -6.57 8.69 13.79
N SER A 225 -6.63 7.38 13.53
CA SER A 225 -7.89 6.69 13.25
C SER A 225 -8.89 6.77 14.41
N TYR A 226 -8.41 6.62 15.65
CA TYR A 226 -9.27 6.83 16.82
C TYR A 226 -9.77 8.26 16.91
N LEU A 227 -8.91 9.25 16.71
CA LEU A 227 -9.30 10.66 16.73
C LEU A 227 -10.38 10.98 15.70
N ILE A 228 -10.27 10.40 14.50
CA ILE A 228 -11.20 10.66 13.40
C ILE A 228 -12.53 9.88 13.56
N PHE A 229 -12.49 8.61 13.98
CA PHE A 229 -13.65 7.72 13.87
C PHE A 229 -14.31 7.30 15.18
N ALA A 230 -13.64 7.42 16.33
CA ALA A 230 -14.17 6.95 17.61
C ALA A 230 -15.08 7.96 18.33
N ASN A 231 -15.04 9.26 17.96
CA ASN A 231 -15.73 10.35 18.67
C ASN A 231 -15.50 10.39 20.20
N SER A 232 -14.55 9.62 20.73
CA SER A 232 -14.28 9.49 22.16
C SER A 232 -13.31 10.58 22.62
N ARG A 233 -13.50 11.06 23.86
CA ARG A 233 -12.50 11.90 24.55
C ARG A 233 -11.14 11.21 24.51
N LEU A 234 -10.08 11.97 24.21
CA LEU A 234 -8.67 11.57 24.08
C LEU A 234 -8.18 10.53 25.10
N GLN A 235 -8.79 10.50 26.29
CA GLN A 235 -8.51 9.59 27.40
C GLN A 235 -8.58 8.09 27.07
N SER A 236 -9.44 7.65 26.13
CA SER A 236 -9.46 6.24 25.71
C SER A 236 -8.29 5.88 24.78
N ALA A 237 -7.80 6.83 23.98
CA ALA A 237 -6.58 6.67 23.17
C ALA A 237 -5.32 6.70 24.04
N MET A 238 -5.34 7.45 25.16
CA MET A 238 -4.24 7.47 26.15
C MET A 238 -4.02 6.13 26.87
N LYS A 239 -4.97 5.18 26.83
CA LYS A 239 -4.76 3.82 27.36
C LYS A 239 -3.83 2.97 26.47
N LEU A 240 -3.66 3.34 25.20
CA LEU A 240 -2.72 2.70 24.27
C LEU A 240 -1.33 3.31 24.31
N VAL A 241 -1.20 4.57 24.75
CA VAL A 241 0.09 5.28 24.83
C VAL A 241 1.14 4.48 25.60
N PRO A 242 0.88 3.89 26.78
CA PRO A 242 1.90 3.09 27.49
C PRO A 242 2.36 1.85 26.72
N MET A 243 1.45 1.14 26.05
CA MET A 243 1.77 -0.06 25.27
C MET A 243 2.54 0.29 23.98
N LEU A 244 2.27 1.48 23.44
CA LEU A 244 2.91 2.05 22.26
C LEU A 244 4.28 2.67 22.59
N THR A 245 4.44 3.32 23.74
CA THR A 245 5.72 3.75 24.28
C THR A 245 6.59 2.55 24.62
N LEU A 246 6.00 1.44 25.08
CA LEU A 246 6.71 0.18 25.26
C LEU A 246 7.15 -0.41 23.91
N ALA A 247 6.32 -0.33 22.86
CA ALA A 247 6.67 -0.82 21.52
C ALA A 247 7.72 0.06 20.80
N LEU A 248 7.63 1.39 20.92
CA LEU A 248 8.66 2.33 20.42
C LEU A 248 9.94 2.23 21.26
N GLY A 249 9.80 2.04 22.57
CA GLY A 249 10.91 1.73 23.47
C GLY A 249 11.57 0.41 23.09
N MET A 250 10.80 -0.64 22.76
CA MET A 250 11.35 -1.88 22.23
C MET A 250 11.98 -1.70 20.85
N ALA A 251 11.40 -0.90 19.95
CA ALA A 251 11.99 -0.62 18.63
C ALA A 251 13.31 0.14 18.76
N TRP A 252 13.39 1.11 19.68
CA TRP A 252 14.61 1.87 20.00
C TRP A 252 15.65 1.00 20.72
N VAL A 253 15.22 0.17 21.68
CA VAL A 253 16.08 -0.80 22.35
C VAL A 253 16.59 -1.86 21.36
N MET A 254 15.76 -2.33 20.43
CA MET A 254 16.17 -3.23 19.33
C MET A 254 17.13 -2.54 18.36
N GLN A 255 16.92 -1.25 18.06
CA GLN A 255 17.84 -0.46 17.25
C GLN A 255 19.24 -0.39 17.88
N ASN A 256 19.32 -0.25 19.20
CA ASN A 256 20.59 -0.11 19.93
C ASN A 256 21.24 -1.44 20.34
N LEU A 257 20.46 -2.48 20.68
CA LEU A 257 20.99 -3.79 21.10
C LEU A 257 21.27 -4.73 19.93
N ALA A 258 20.70 -4.46 18.77
CA ALA A 258 20.75 -5.38 17.63
C ALA A 258 21.12 -4.66 16.33
N SER A 259 21.89 -3.56 16.39
CA SER A 259 22.45 -2.89 15.20
C SER A 259 23.19 -3.87 14.29
N ASP A 260 23.90 -4.83 14.88
CA ASP A 260 24.68 -5.86 14.17
C ASP A 260 23.78 -6.91 13.52
N TYR A 261 22.56 -7.11 14.02
CA TYR A 261 21.58 -8.07 13.50
C TYR A 261 20.51 -7.42 12.60
N PHE A 262 20.27 -6.11 12.75
CA PHE A 262 19.30 -5.31 12.01
C PHE A 262 19.91 -4.00 11.50
N PRO A 263 20.93 -4.07 10.60
CA PRO A 263 21.69 -2.91 10.17
C PRO A 263 20.82 -1.84 9.48
N TYR A 264 19.72 -2.24 8.83
CA TYR A 264 18.84 -1.29 8.13
C TYR A 264 17.89 -0.53 9.07
N LEU A 265 17.54 -1.12 10.23
CA LEU A 265 16.81 -0.40 11.28
C LEU A 265 17.70 0.62 11.99
N ALA A 266 18.99 0.29 12.16
CA ALA A 266 19.99 1.15 12.80
C ALA A 266 20.64 2.16 11.85
N LYS A 267 20.40 2.07 10.54
CA LYS A 267 21.02 2.95 9.53
C LYS A 267 20.83 4.44 9.87
N GLU A 268 21.95 5.12 10.07
CA GLU A 268 21.99 6.58 10.21
C GLU A 268 21.63 7.28 8.89
N ILE A 269 21.21 8.54 8.99
CA ILE A 269 20.95 9.35 7.80
C ILE A 269 22.29 9.63 7.13
N ASP A 270 22.48 9.08 5.94
CA ASP A 270 23.67 9.31 5.15
C ASP A 270 23.45 10.44 4.13
N GLU A 271 24.52 10.72 3.38
CA GLU A 271 24.46 11.76 2.37
C GLU A 271 23.50 11.40 1.21
N SER A 272 23.34 10.12 0.88
CA SER A 272 22.39 9.64 -0.14
C SER A 272 20.94 9.92 0.30
N ASP A 273 20.61 9.74 1.57
CA ASP A 273 19.28 10.04 2.11
C ASP A 273 19.02 11.56 2.14
N THR A 274 20.03 12.34 2.53
CA THR A 274 19.98 13.81 2.51
C THR A 274 19.84 14.36 1.09
N HIS A 275 20.56 13.79 0.13
CA HIS A 275 20.47 14.13 -1.29
C HIS A 275 19.07 13.84 -1.85
N ARG A 276 18.49 12.68 -1.54
CA ARG A 276 17.11 12.34 -1.92
C ARG A 276 16.11 13.35 -1.36
N PHE A 277 16.30 13.81 -0.13
CA PHE A 277 15.44 14.84 0.45
C PHE A 277 15.53 16.16 -0.34
N TRP A 278 16.74 16.69 -0.54
CA TRP A 278 16.93 17.97 -1.22
C TRP A 278 16.54 17.96 -2.69
N THR A 279 16.85 16.89 -3.43
CA THR A 279 16.40 16.73 -4.82
C THR A 279 14.88 16.79 -4.92
N ASN A 280 14.18 16.02 -4.08
CA ASN A 280 12.72 16.05 -4.04
C ASN A 280 12.18 17.43 -3.64
N TRP A 281 12.82 18.12 -2.70
CA TRP A 281 12.44 19.45 -2.24
C TRP A 281 12.59 20.50 -3.34
N TYR A 282 13.79 20.65 -3.90
CA TYR A 282 14.08 21.68 -4.92
C TYR A 282 13.32 21.43 -6.22
N MET A 283 13.14 20.17 -6.64
CA MET A 283 12.27 19.87 -7.79
C MET A 283 10.82 20.31 -7.51
N THR A 284 10.32 20.11 -6.29
CA THR A 284 8.96 20.53 -5.94
C THR A 284 8.82 22.05 -5.94
N LEU A 285 9.80 22.77 -5.38
CA LEU A 285 9.84 24.22 -5.42
C LEU A 285 9.91 24.75 -6.86
N GLY A 286 10.79 24.20 -7.69
CA GLY A 286 10.91 24.60 -9.08
C GLY A 286 9.64 24.35 -9.88
N VAL A 287 8.92 23.24 -9.62
CA VAL A 287 7.62 22.99 -10.24
C VAL A 287 6.57 24.02 -9.81
N LEU A 288 6.55 24.40 -8.53
CA LEU A 288 5.64 25.46 -8.06
C LEU A 288 5.95 26.82 -8.72
N ASN A 289 7.20 27.07 -9.08
CA ASN A 289 7.60 28.30 -9.77
C ASN A 289 7.30 28.26 -11.28
N GLU A 290 7.48 27.12 -11.94
CA GLU A 290 7.41 27.03 -13.42
C GLU A 290 6.07 26.51 -13.95
N SER A 291 5.48 25.50 -13.30
CA SER A 291 4.24 24.86 -13.76
C SER A 291 3.40 24.41 -12.55
N PRO A 292 2.92 25.35 -11.71
CA PRO A 292 2.25 25.01 -10.47
C PRO A 292 0.96 24.22 -10.67
N LEU A 293 0.20 24.50 -11.74
CA LEU A 293 -1.12 23.89 -11.94
C LEU A 293 -1.06 22.49 -12.53
N PHE A 294 -0.17 22.27 -13.50
CA PHE A 294 -0.12 21.04 -14.30
C PHE A 294 1.08 20.16 -13.97
N GLY A 295 2.12 20.71 -13.34
CA GLY A 295 3.39 20.01 -13.12
C GLY A 295 4.25 19.95 -14.38
N ILE A 296 5.28 19.12 -14.35
CA ILE A 296 6.27 18.91 -15.42
C ILE A 296 6.33 17.45 -15.85
N SER A 297 6.97 17.16 -16.99
CA SER A 297 7.24 15.76 -17.37
C SER A 297 8.41 15.18 -16.53
N PRO A 298 8.48 13.84 -16.35
CA PRO A 298 9.60 13.21 -15.64
C PRO A 298 10.98 13.57 -16.19
N GLU A 299 11.09 13.77 -17.50
CA GLU A 299 12.33 14.10 -18.20
C GLU A 299 12.84 15.51 -17.83
N GLN A 300 11.91 16.44 -17.54
CA GLN A 300 12.22 17.83 -17.15
C GLN A 300 12.64 17.98 -15.68
N ALA A 301 12.48 16.93 -14.86
CA ALA A 301 12.67 17.03 -13.42
C ALA A 301 14.09 17.49 -13.03
N TRP A 302 15.10 17.00 -13.73
CA TRP A 302 16.49 17.39 -13.50
C TRP A 302 16.79 18.81 -13.95
N ASP A 303 16.25 19.24 -15.08
CA ASP A 303 16.43 20.62 -15.56
C ASP A 303 15.82 21.64 -14.60
N VAL A 304 14.66 21.30 -14.01
CA VAL A 304 14.04 22.11 -12.96
C VAL A 304 14.89 22.09 -11.68
N TYR A 305 15.42 20.94 -11.28
CA TYR A 305 16.35 20.86 -10.17
C TYR A 305 17.57 21.76 -10.37
N PHE A 306 18.27 21.66 -11.49
CA PHE A 306 19.49 22.44 -11.75
C PHE A 306 19.25 23.95 -11.83
N ARG A 307 18.04 24.38 -12.24
CA ARG A 307 17.67 25.80 -12.27
C ARG A 307 17.31 26.38 -10.90
N HIS A 308 16.71 25.59 -10.01
CA HIS A 308 16.15 26.09 -8.73
C HIS A 308 16.91 25.63 -7.48
N ALA A 309 17.82 24.66 -7.58
CA ALA A 309 18.59 24.21 -6.44
C ALA A 309 19.64 25.26 -6.03
N ASP A 310 19.76 25.48 -4.72
CA ASP A 310 20.81 26.36 -4.17
C ASP A 310 22.18 25.77 -4.50
N ARG A 311 22.98 26.47 -5.31
CA ARG A 311 24.31 26.03 -5.72
C ARG A 311 25.21 25.67 -4.54
N ASN A 312 25.03 26.29 -3.37
CA ASN A 312 25.81 25.98 -2.16
C ASN A 312 25.36 24.68 -1.47
N ALA A 313 24.11 24.26 -1.66
CA ALA A 313 23.58 22.98 -1.19
C ALA A 313 23.81 21.83 -2.20
N VAL A 314 24.31 22.13 -3.40
CA VAL A 314 24.36 21.24 -4.58
C VAL A 314 25.74 20.58 -4.79
N VAL A 315 26.83 21.09 -4.19
CA VAL A 315 28.23 20.84 -4.62
C VAL A 315 28.83 19.48 -4.22
N GLN A 316 28.08 18.38 -4.14
CA GLN A 316 28.70 17.08 -3.80
C GLN A 316 28.36 15.88 -4.68
N TYR A 317 27.64 16.01 -5.81
CA TYR A 317 27.17 14.80 -6.52
C TYR A 317 27.26 14.79 -8.04
N THR A 318 27.66 13.61 -8.53
CA THR A 318 27.63 13.19 -9.93
C THR A 318 26.23 12.71 -10.34
N PRO A 319 25.78 13.00 -11.58
CA PRO A 319 24.49 12.53 -12.14
C PRO A 319 24.27 11.01 -12.11
N GLU A 320 25.33 10.24 -11.90
CA GLU A 320 25.33 8.78 -11.78
C GLU A 320 24.71 8.31 -10.45
N MET A 321 24.68 9.16 -9.43
CA MET A 321 24.12 8.83 -8.12
C MET A 321 22.61 9.07 -8.06
N LYS A 322 21.86 8.11 -8.62
CA LYS A 322 20.42 7.85 -8.42
C LYS A 322 19.45 8.92 -8.95
N THR A 323 18.50 8.43 -9.76
CA THR A 323 17.34 9.17 -10.27
C THR A 323 16.48 9.78 -9.15
N PRO A 324 15.70 10.84 -9.43
CA PRO A 324 14.77 11.39 -8.46
C PRO A 324 13.84 10.30 -7.95
N THR A 325 13.84 10.08 -6.64
CA THR A 325 12.96 9.08 -6.07
C THR A 325 11.51 9.56 -6.23
N HIS A 326 10.62 8.64 -6.57
CA HIS A 326 9.17 8.90 -6.54
C HIS A 326 8.58 8.73 -5.14
N HIS A 327 9.45 8.76 -4.11
CA HIS A 327 9.05 8.80 -2.72
C HIS A 327 8.29 10.09 -2.49
N ASN A 328 7.41 10.08 -1.49
CA ASN A 328 6.48 11.15 -1.22
C ASN A 328 5.42 11.27 -2.32
N GLN A 329 4.30 10.60 -2.11
CA GLN A 329 3.14 10.63 -3.01
C GLN A 329 2.65 12.06 -3.29
N LEU A 330 2.64 12.96 -2.29
CA LEU A 330 2.29 14.37 -2.52
C LEU A 330 3.32 15.07 -3.40
N GLY A 331 4.61 14.89 -3.11
CA GLY A 331 5.69 15.43 -3.96
C GLY A 331 5.60 14.92 -5.39
N TYR A 332 5.38 13.61 -5.57
CA TYR A 332 5.20 12.98 -6.88
C TYR A 332 4.03 13.60 -7.66
N TYR A 333 2.84 13.69 -7.05
CA TYR A 333 1.67 14.24 -7.73
C TYR A 333 1.77 15.74 -7.98
N LEU A 334 2.41 16.49 -7.08
CA LEU A 334 2.64 17.91 -7.27
C LEU A 334 3.63 18.15 -8.42
N ARG A 335 4.74 17.41 -8.43
CA ARG A 335 5.75 17.54 -9.49
C ARG A 335 5.20 17.19 -10.86
N TYR A 336 4.54 16.06 -10.98
CA TYR A 336 4.15 15.54 -12.29
C TYR A 336 2.71 15.85 -12.69
N TYR A 337 1.87 16.33 -11.79
CA TYR A 337 0.47 16.61 -12.11
C TYR A 337 -0.03 17.93 -11.50
N GLY A 338 0.86 18.70 -10.88
CA GLY A 338 0.58 20.02 -10.31
C GLY A 338 -0.43 20.02 -9.18
N LEU A 339 -0.85 21.23 -8.79
CA LEU A 339 -1.87 21.46 -7.77
C LEU A 339 -3.22 20.82 -8.13
N ILE A 340 -3.54 20.67 -9.42
CA ILE A 340 -4.74 19.97 -9.87
C ILE A 340 -4.66 18.48 -9.52
N GLY A 341 -3.50 17.85 -9.74
CA GLY A 341 -3.26 16.46 -9.32
C GLY A 341 -3.39 16.26 -7.82
N ILE A 342 -2.87 17.20 -7.03
CA ILE A 342 -3.03 17.20 -5.56
C ILE A 342 -4.49 17.37 -5.16
N PHE A 343 -5.22 18.28 -5.79
CA PHE A 343 -6.65 18.47 -5.54
C PHE A 343 -7.45 17.18 -5.77
N PHE A 344 -7.19 16.48 -6.88
CA PHE A 344 -7.83 15.20 -7.14
C PHE A 344 -7.44 14.14 -6.12
N LEU A 345 -6.16 14.06 -5.75
CA LEU A 345 -5.71 13.11 -4.73
C LEU A 345 -6.41 13.34 -3.38
N MET A 346 -6.45 14.59 -2.92
CA MET A 346 -7.13 14.96 -1.68
C MET A 346 -8.63 14.67 -1.75
N SER A 347 -9.23 14.87 -2.93
CA SER A 347 -10.63 14.52 -3.18
C SER A 347 -10.87 13.01 -3.08
N VAL A 348 -9.96 12.16 -3.59
CA VAL A 348 -10.05 10.71 -3.43
C VAL A 348 -9.94 10.32 -1.96
N TYR A 349 -8.92 10.79 -1.23
CA TYR A 349 -8.78 10.52 0.21
C TYR A 349 -10.02 10.95 1.00
N TYR A 350 -10.58 12.12 0.70
CA TYR A 350 -11.80 12.60 1.33
C TYR A 350 -12.99 11.66 1.11
N GLN A 351 -13.19 11.15 -0.11
CA GLN A 351 -14.26 10.18 -0.39
C GLN A 351 -14.00 8.83 0.28
N VAL A 352 -12.74 8.38 0.36
CA VAL A 352 -12.34 7.17 1.10
C VAL A 352 -12.70 7.32 2.59
N LEU A 353 -12.36 8.44 3.24
CA LEU A 353 -12.69 8.69 4.63
C LEU A 353 -14.21 8.76 4.86
N LYS A 354 -14.96 9.37 3.94
CA LYS A 354 -16.44 9.38 3.98
C LYS A 354 -17.05 7.99 3.85
N LEU A 355 -16.45 7.13 3.02
CA LEU A 355 -16.86 5.74 2.84
C LEU A 355 -16.57 4.94 4.12
N ILE A 356 -15.38 5.07 4.71
CA ILE A 356 -15.04 4.42 5.98
C ILE A 356 -16.01 4.87 7.08
N ASN A 357 -16.25 6.18 7.21
CA ASN A 357 -17.19 6.71 8.20
C ASN A 357 -18.66 6.28 7.97
N SER A 358 -18.97 5.66 6.83
CA SER A 358 -20.29 5.06 6.58
C SER A 358 -20.48 3.70 7.24
N SER A 359 -19.38 3.02 7.60
CA SER A 359 -19.43 1.75 8.30
C SER A 359 -20.04 1.93 9.69
N THR A 360 -21.06 1.12 9.98
CA THR A 360 -21.72 1.09 11.28
C THR A 360 -20.85 0.46 12.38
N SER A 361 -19.86 -0.35 12.01
CA SER A 361 -18.93 -0.97 12.97
C SER A 361 -17.77 -0.03 13.29
N MET A 362 -17.65 0.39 14.56
CA MET A 362 -16.52 1.18 15.04
C MET A 362 -15.18 0.43 14.89
N PRO A 363 -15.04 -0.86 15.28
CA PRO A 363 -13.83 -1.63 15.00
C PRO A 363 -13.42 -1.63 13.53
N MET A 364 -14.38 -1.76 12.61
CA MET A 364 -14.13 -1.70 11.17
C MET A 364 -13.63 -0.32 10.73
N ARG A 365 -14.22 0.76 11.26
CA ARG A 365 -13.76 2.13 10.99
C ARG A 365 -12.32 2.36 11.44
N ILE A 366 -11.97 1.88 12.64
CA ILE A 366 -10.61 1.98 13.17
C ILE A 366 -9.63 1.16 12.32
N PHE A 367 -9.98 -0.08 11.97
CA PHE A 367 -9.15 -0.92 11.10
C PHE A 367 -8.89 -0.27 9.74
N LEU A 368 -9.95 0.07 9.00
CA LEU A 368 -9.82 0.64 7.65
C LEU A 368 -9.18 2.03 7.68
N GLY A 369 -9.52 2.85 8.68
CA GLY A 369 -8.88 4.13 8.92
C GLY A 369 -7.36 3.98 9.10
N SER A 370 -6.96 3.00 9.92
CA SER A 370 -5.53 2.79 10.23
C SER A 370 -4.79 2.31 9.01
N VAL A 371 -5.39 1.44 8.20
CA VAL A 371 -4.80 0.98 6.93
C VAL A 371 -4.59 2.15 5.96
N ILE A 372 -5.58 3.04 5.80
CA ILE A 372 -5.48 4.17 4.87
C ILE A 372 -4.53 5.28 5.37
N ILE A 373 -4.54 5.57 6.67
CA ILE A 373 -3.62 6.58 7.23
C ILE A 373 -2.19 6.05 7.20
N LEU A 374 -1.98 4.78 7.52
CA LEU A 374 -0.68 4.16 7.37
C LEU A 374 -0.23 4.20 5.91
N ASP A 375 -1.09 3.83 4.97
CA ASP A 375 -0.76 3.88 3.53
C ASP A 375 -0.27 5.27 3.12
N PHE A 376 -0.98 6.31 3.56
CA PHE A 376 -0.57 7.69 3.37
C PHE A 376 0.80 7.97 3.99
N LEU A 377 1.01 7.69 5.28
CA LEU A 377 2.30 7.90 5.96
C LEU A 377 3.44 7.12 5.28
N TYR A 378 3.17 5.90 4.87
CA TYR A 378 4.11 5.01 4.20
C TYR A 378 4.46 5.53 2.81
N SER A 379 3.48 6.05 2.06
CA SER A 379 3.67 6.70 0.76
C SER A 379 4.48 8.00 0.83
N MET A 380 4.54 8.65 2.00
CA MET A 380 5.42 9.79 2.22
C MET A 380 6.90 9.39 2.22
N THR A 381 7.19 8.12 2.53
CA THR A 381 8.55 7.58 2.72
C THR A 381 8.98 6.54 1.68
N HIS A 382 8.04 5.92 0.98
CA HIS A 382 8.28 4.86 0.00
C HIS A 382 7.46 5.08 -1.27
N ASN A 383 7.84 4.40 -2.35
CA ASN A 383 7.15 4.39 -3.66
C ASN A 383 5.84 3.60 -3.59
N ASN A 384 4.92 4.03 -2.74
CA ASN A 384 3.59 3.48 -2.65
C ASN A 384 2.58 4.57 -3.03
N LYS A 385 1.49 4.18 -3.70
CA LYS A 385 0.47 5.12 -4.18
C LYS A 385 -0.90 4.51 -4.01
N LEU A 386 -1.85 5.28 -3.49
CA LEU A 386 -3.23 4.85 -3.24
C LEU A 386 -3.90 4.18 -4.45
N LEU A 387 -3.73 4.75 -5.66
CA LEU A 387 -4.33 4.23 -6.89
C LEU A 387 -3.62 3.00 -7.47
N VAL A 388 -2.51 2.58 -6.87
CA VAL A 388 -1.65 1.49 -7.35
C VAL A 388 -1.65 0.30 -6.38
N SER A 389 -2.44 0.37 -5.30
CA SER A 389 -2.44 -0.67 -4.25
C SER A 389 -3.73 -1.50 -4.25
N PRO A 390 -3.75 -2.69 -4.90
CA PRO A 390 -4.93 -3.55 -4.97
C PRO A 390 -5.50 -3.92 -3.60
N LEU A 391 -4.63 -4.19 -2.61
CA LEU A 391 -5.04 -4.60 -1.27
C LEU A 391 -5.92 -3.53 -0.61
N LEU A 392 -5.58 -2.24 -0.73
CA LEU A 392 -6.37 -1.19 -0.11
C LEU A 392 -7.80 -1.15 -0.66
N TRP A 393 -7.94 -1.24 -1.98
CA TRP A 393 -9.26 -1.22 -2.65
C TRP A 393 -10.07 -2.47 -2.34
N ILE A 394 -9.41 -3.62 -2.21
CA ILE A 394 -10.01 -4.86 -1.72
C ILE A 394 -10.52 -4.70 -0.28
N PHE A 395 -9.69 -4.23 0.66
CA PHE A 395 -10.08 -4.05 2.07
C PHE A 395 -11.12 -2.95 2.25
N LEU A 396 -11.09 -1.88 1.46
CA LEU A 396 -12.06 -0.79 1.51
C LEU A 396 -13.49 -1.28 1.20
N SER A 397 -13.64 -2.40 0.49
CA SER A 397 -14.94 -3.04 0.26
C SER A 397 -15.63 -3.48 1.55
N LEU A 398 -14.87 -3.73 2.63
CA LEU A 398 -15.41 -4.08 3.93
C LEU A 398 -16.18 -2.95 4.60
N ALA A 399 -15.94 -1.69 4.20
CA ALA A 399 -16.68 -0.53 4.71
C ALA A 399 -18.18 -0.60 4.37
N LEU A 400 -18.53 -1.39 3.35
CA LEU A 400 -19.89 -1.55 2.84
C LEU A 400 -20.63 -2.75 3.45
N LEU A 401 -20.04 -3.44 4.43
CA LEU A 401 -20.67 -4.57 5.10
C LEU A 401 -21.66 -4.13 6.19
N PRO A 402 -22.82 -4.81 6.34
CA PRO A 402 -23.68 -4.68 7.51
C PRO A 402 -22.92 -4.98 8.82
N ILE A 403 -23.31 -4.35 9.94
CA ILE A 403 -22.60 -4.44 11.23
C ILE A 403 -22.28 -5.88 11.67
N GLU A 404 -23.26 -6.78 11.59
CA GLU A 404 -23.10 -8.18 11.99
C GLU A 404 -22.05 -8.89 11.14
N LYS A 405 -22.09 -8.66 9.82
CA LYS A 405 -21.11 -9.22 8.89
C LYS A 405 -19.73 -8.59 9.12
N ALA A 406 -19.64 -7.28 9.33
CA ALA A 406 -18.38 -6.60 9.62
C ALA A 406 -17.68 -7.15 10.88
N ASN A 407 -18.42 -7.30 11.98
CA ASN A 407 -17.89 -7.86 13.23
C ASN A 407 -17.55 -9.36 13.10
N ARG A 408 -18.37 -10.14 12.39
CA ARG A 408 -18.05 -11.55 12.08
C ARG A 408 -16.79 -11.66 11.22
N THR A 409 -16.62 -10.80 10.21
CA THR A 409 -15.43 -10.77 9.36
C THR A 409 -14.17 -10.45 10.16
N LEU A 410 -14.19 -9.41 11.00
CA LEU A 410 -13.06 -9.07 11.87
C LEU A 410 -12.75 -10.17 12.89
N THR A 411 -13.77 -10.79 13.48
CA THR A 411 -13.56 -11.91 14.41
C THR A 411 -13.13 -13.20 13.72
N SER A 412 -13.42 -13.38 12.42
CA SER A 412 -12.92 -14.51 11.62
C SER A 412 -11.42 -14.41 11.37
N ALA A 413 -10.86 -13.18 11.32
CA ALA A 413 -9.42 -12.94 11.23
C ALA A 413 -8.64 -13.65 12.35
N THR A 414 -9.30 -13.84 13.50
CA THR A 414 -8.67 -14.32 14.72
C THR A 414 -9.08 -15.76 15.05
N ARG A 415 -10.03 -16.37 14.32
CA ARG A 415 -10.42 -17.79 14.52
C ARG A 415 -9.37 -18.74 13.96
N GLY A 416 -8.89 -19.70 14.75
CA GLY A 416 -8.14 -20.86 14.26
C GLY A 416 -8.91 -21.56 13.13
N VAL A 417 -8.17 -22.18 12.21
CA VAL A 417 -8.75 -22.96 11.10
C VAL A 417 -9.57 -24.12 11.65
#